data_AF-A0A662RR48-F1
#
_entry.id   AF-A0A662RR48-F1
#
_cell.length_a   1.000
_cell.length_b   1.000
_cell.length_c   1.000
_cell.angle_alpha   90.00
_cell.angle_beta   90.00
_cell.angle_gamma   90.00
#
_symmetry.space_group_name_H-M   'P 1'
#
loop_
_entity.id
_entity.type
_entity.pdbx_description
1 polymer ?
#
loop_
_entity_poly.entity_id
_entity_poly.type
_entity_poly.pdbx_seq_one_letter_code
_entity_poly.pdbx_strand_id
1 'polypeptide(L)'
;MDGEREADEIVVVPKKELEEKEELIKSLEAKARKMKSDFSRYKEQIEDKEEVIRRKAYSELANRLLSVADTLDRAMDSQETDGGCEVVEKMLEGTRSNLGMTYNQLLNAIGVTPIVPLPGERFDDELHTAIETTPNSFLPDKAVVSLVRKGYMLNGELIRPAEVVISKGGEPGEEEIKTETTPDTILSKFIRRVESRLFKRKFKELKEREQELSKNEEMLRNSVKELDAREEEIKKRMEEWTARKEAEESRIRELEQRKEVLTAELEESKRQLSIIHEHLKALDAKKDKMIIESIALNRYNKELLAEKEKLLNAIEEMERTKESVNAELRELEERKARSIEELFKVEEELEKTKELLNAELRKKEGREEKRKESSLMELEMLC
;
A
#
# COMPACT_ATOMS: atom_id res chain seq x y z
N MET A 1 25.60 -57.71 -3.55
CA MET A 1 24.69 -58.86 -3.70
C MET A 1 24.61 -59.49 -2.32
N ASP A 2 23.58 -59.20 -1.53
CA ASP A 2 22.34 -58.48 -1.89
C ASP A 2 22.00 -57.34 -0.93
N GLY A 3 20.98 -56.55 -1.26
CA GLY A 3 20.66 -55.30 -0.57
C GLY A 3 19.20 -55.27 -0.12
N GLU A 4 19.01 -55.18 1.19
CA GLU A 4 17.71 -54.90 1.79
C GLU A 4 17.49 -53.38 1.82
N ARG A 5 16.24 -52.95 1.58
CA ARG A 5 15.89 -51.54 1.37
C ARG A 5 15.39 -50.92 2.65
N GLU A 6 15.73 -49.65 2.85
CA GLU A 6 15.11 -48.82 3.87
C GLU A 6 13.59 -48.80 3.66
N ALA A 7 12.84 -49.16 4.70
CA ALA A 7 11.39 -49.03 4.73
C ALA A 7 11.04 -47.60 5.15
N ASP A 8 11.08 -46.68 4.19
CA ASP A 8 10.49 -45.34 4.34
C ASP A 8 9.06 -45.46 4.89
N GLU A 9 8.70 -44.59 5.82
CA GLU A 9 7.33 -44.50 6.33
C GLU A 9 6.43 -43.87 5.24
N ILE A 10 5.94 -44.71 4.32
CA ILE A 10 5.13 -44.28 3.18
C ILE A 10 3.80 -43.70 3.68
N VAL A 11 3.78 -42.39 3.89
CA VAL A 11 2.54 -41.61 4.06
C VAL A 11 1.79 -41.67 2.73
N VAL A 12 0.86 -42.63 2.61
CA VAL A 12 -0.01 -42.79 1.43
C VAL A 12 -1.04 -41.67 1.40
N VAL A 13 -0.61 -40.47 1.01
CA VAL A 13 -1.50 -39.38 0.61
C VAL A 13 -2.29 -39.88 -0.60
N PRO A 14 -3.64 -39.86 -0.57
CA PRO A 14 -4.44 -40.22 -1.73
C PRO A 14 -4.07 -39.31 -2.91
N LYS A 15 -3.81 -39.87 -4.11
CA LYS A 15 -3.36 -39.07 -5.27
C LYS A 15 -4.25 -37.84 -5.52
N LYS A 16 -5.57 -38.00 -5.37
CA LYS A 16 -6.55 -36.91 -5.45
C LYS A 16 -6.26 -35.76 -4.48
N GLU A 17 -5.93 -36.04 -3.23
CA GLU A 17 -5.61 -34.98 -2.26
C GLU A 17 -4.32 -34.23 -2.62
N LEU A 18 -3.36 -34.90 -3.27
CA LEU A 18 -2.15 -34.25 -3.75
C LEU A 18 -2.46 -33.38 -4.98
N GLU A 19 -3.22 -33.92 -5.93
CA GLU A 19 -3.71 -33.24 -7.14
C GLU A 19 -4.54 -31.99 -6.78
N GLU A 20 -5.51 -32.11 -5.87
CA GLU A 20 -6.34 -31.01 -5.35
C GLU A 20 -5.51 -29.92 -4.65
N LYS A 21 -4.50 -30.30 -3.84
CA LYS A 21 -3.61 -29.34 -3.17
C LYS A 21 -2.69 -28.64 -4.18
N GLU A 22 -2.19 -29.35 -5.18
CA GLU A 22 -1.41 -28.76 -6.27
C GLU A 22 -2.24 -27.79 -7.12
N GLU A 23 -3.48 -28.14 -7.48
CA GLU A 23 -4.39 -27.24 -8.19
C GLU A 23 -4.73 -26.00 -7.36
N LEU A 24 -4.97 -26.16 -6.05
CA LEU A 24 -5.20 -25.05 -5.14
C LEU A 24 -3.99 -24.10 -5.10
N ILE A 25 -2.76 -24.63 -4.96
CA ILE A 25 -1.51 -23.85 -4.99
C ILE A 25 -1.38 -23.11 -6.33
N LYS A 26 -1.51 -23.81 -7.47
CA LYS A 26 -1.46 -23.20 -8.82
C LYS A 26 -2.51 -22.08 -8.97
N SER A 27 -3.71 -22.24 -8.40
CA SER A 27 -4.76 -21.21 -8.40
C SER A 27 -4.42 -20.00 -7.53
N LEU A 28 -3.76 -20.21 -6.38
CA LEU A 28 -3.35 -19.16 -5.46
C LEU A 28 -2.16 -18.37 -6.01
N GLU A 29 -1.19 -19.04 -6.62
CA GLU A 29 -0.11 -18.38 -7.36
C GLU A 29 -0.63 -17.54 -8.54
N ALA A 30 -1.62 -18.04 -9.29
CA ALA A 30 -2.22 -17.29 -10.38
C ALA A 30 -2.95 -16.03 -9.87
N LYS A 31 -3.71 -16.15 -8.77
CA LYS A 31 -4.34 -15.01 -8.07
C LYS A 31 -3.30 -14.02 -7.56
N ALA A 32 -2.23 -14.47 -6.92
CA ALA A 32 -1.16 -13.62 -6.41
C ALA A 32 -0.38 -12.90 -7.53
N ARG A 33 -0.07 -13.61 -8.63
CA ARG A 33 0.54 -13.01 -9.83
C ARG A 33 -0.36 -11.94 -10.44
N LYS A 34 -1.66 -12.22 -10.57
CA LYS A 34 -2.64 -11.22 -11.05
C LYS A 34 -2.70 -10.01 -10.12
N MET A 35 -2.89 -10.22 -8.81
CA MET A 35 -2.99 -9.13 -7.82
C MET A 35 -1.73 -8.25 -7.80
N LYS A 36 -0.53 -8.84 -7.97
CA LYS A 36 0.72 -8.09 -8.12
C LYS A 36 0.75 -7.24 -9.40
N SER A 37 0.25 -7.77 -10.53
CA SER A 37 0.15 -7.02 -11.79
C SER A 37 -0.88 -5.89 -11.72
N ASP A 38 -2.05 -6.15 -11.14
CA ASP A 38 -3.11 -5.17 -10.97
C ASP A 38 -2.67 -4.05 -10.00
N PHE A 39 -1.96 -4.37 -8.92
CA PHE A 39 -1.36 -3.39 -8.02
C PHE A 39 -0.26 -2.55 -8.70
N SER A 40 0.58 -3.16 -9.55
CA SER A 40 1.60 -2.43 -10.30
C SER A 40 0.98 -1.39 -11.25
N ARG A 41 -0.07 -1.79 -11.98
CA ARG A 41 -0.85 -0.89 -12.85
C ARG A 41 -1.60 0.18 -12.08
N TYR A 42 -2.13 -0.15 -10.90
CA TYR A 42 -2.77 0.83 -10.03
C TYR A 42 -1.78 1.89 -9.54
N LYS A 43 -0.56 1.50 -9.17
CA LYS A 43 0.51 2.42 -8.76
C LYS A 43 0.89 3.37 -9.90
N GLU A 44 1.16 2.82 -11.08
CA GLU A 44 1.42 3.57 -12.33
C GLU A 44 0.30 4.59 -12.62
N GLN A 45 -0.97 4.15 -12.60
CA GLN A 45 -2.15 5.00 -12.77
C GLN A 45 -2.40 6.02 -11.64
N ILE A 46 -1.75 5.93 -10.50
CA ILE A 46 -1.80 6.94 -9.44
C ILE A 46 -0.69 7.97 -9.67
N GLU A 47 0.51 7.52 -10.02
CA GLU A 47 1.66 8.38 -10.34
C GLU A 47 1.34 9.29 -11.55
N ASP A 48 0.73 8.75 -12.61
CA ASP A 48 0.22 9.53 -13.75
C ASP A 48 -0.81 10.60 -13.32
N LYS A 49 -1.75 10.23 -12.44
CA LYS A 49 -2.82 11.14 -11.98
C LYS A 49 -2.27 12.24 -11.09
N GLU A 50 -1.35 11.92 -10.18
CA GLU A 50 -0.67 12.91 -9.35
C GLU A 50 0.11 13.91 -10.19
N GLU A 51 0.77 13.47 -11.27
CA GLU A 51 1.48 14.38 -12.16
C GLU A 51 0.52 15.28 -12.95
N VAL A 52 -0.59 14.75 -13.49
CA VAL A 52 -1.63 15.54 -14.17
C VAL A 52 -2.31 16.53 -13.23
N ILE A 53 -2.63 16.13 -12.00
CA ILE A 53 -3.19 17.02 -10.96
C ILE A 53 -2.19 18.13 -10.63
N ARG A 54 -0.89 17.79 -10.48
CA ARG A 54 0.19 18.75 -10.21
C ARG A 54 0.34 19.76 -11.35
N ARG A 55 0.40 19.32 -12.61
CA ARG A 55 0.47 20.21 -13.78
C ARG A 55 -0.73 21.17 -13.84
N LYS A 56 -1.95 20.66 -13.61
CA LYS A 56 -3.17 21.50 -13.56
C LYS A 56 -3.14 22.52 -12.42
N ALA A 57 -2.74 22.12 -11.21
CA ALA A 57 -2.63 23.03 -10.07
C ALA A 57 -1.60 24.16 -10.32
N TYR A 58 -0.46 23.85 -10.96
CA TYR A 58 0.49 24.88 -11.40
C TYR A 58 -0.08 25.80 -12.48
N SER A 59 -0.81 25.25 -13.47
CA SER A 59 -1.47 26.04 -14.52
C SER A 59 -2.55 27.00 -13.96
N GLU A 60 -3.39 26.52 -13.02
CA GLU A 60 -4.36 27.38 -12.33
C GLU A 60 -3.69 28.47 -11.49
N LEU A 61 -2.61 28.15 -10.78
CA LEU A 61 -1.85 29.14 -9.99
C LEU A 61 -1.18 30.18 -10.90
N ALA A 62 -0.55 29.74 -11.99
CA ALA A 62 0.03 30.61 -13.00
C ALA A 62 -1.03 31.57 -13.57
N ASN A 63 -2.18 31.05 -14.01
CA ASN A 63 -3.26 31.85 -14.59
C ASN A 63 -3.80 32.92 -13.60
N ARG A 64 -3.89 32.60 -12.31
CA ARG A 64 -4.22 33.60 -11.27
C ARG A 64 -3.16 34.70 -11.19
N LEU A 65 -1.87 34.35 -11.23
CA LEU A 65 -0.76 35.31 -11.22
C LEU A 65 -0.65 36.14 -12.51
N LEU A 66 -1.10 35.62 -13.66
CA LEU A 66 -1.18 36.40 -14.91
C LEU A 66 -2.07 37.66 -14.76
N SER A 67 -3.06 37.68 -13.85
CA SER A 67 -3.85 38.89 -13.58
C SER A 67 -3.02 40.02 -12.94
N VAL A 68 -2.00 39.65 -12.15
CA VAL A 68 -1.02 40.60 -11.60
C VAL A 68 -0.09 41.09 -12.70
N ALA A 69 0.37 40.19 -13.57
CA ALA A 69 1.18 40.55 -14.74
C ALA A 69 0.42 41.54 -15.66
N ASP A 70 -0.85 41.28 -15.97
CA ASP A 70 -1.73 42.18 -16.75
C ASP A 70 -1.88 43.58 -16.11
N THR A 71 -1.84 43.65 -14.78
CA THR A 71 -1.96 44.91 -14.02
C THR A 71 -0.64 45.68 -14.02
N LEU A 72 0.50 44.99 -13.90
CA LEU A 72 1.83 45.58 -14.07
C LEU A 72 2.03 46.11 -15.49
N ASP A 73 1.57 45.38 -16.50
CA ASP A 73 1.65 45.75 -17.91
C ASP A 73 0.88 47.06 -18.17
N ARG A 74 -0.40 47.10 -17.75
CA ARG A 74 -1.24 48.29 -17.83
C ARG A 74 -0.67 49.49 -17.07
N ALA A 75 0.04 49.25 -15.97
CA ALA A 75 0.69 50.30 -15.19
C ALA A 75 1.97 50.86 -15.86
N MET A 76 2.61 50.10 -16.76
CA MET A 76 3.71 50.60 -17.59
C MET A 76 3.20 51.46 -18.75
N ASP A 77 2.07 51.10 -19.35
CA ASP A 77 1.48 51.84 -20.47
C ASP A 77 0.77 53.12 -20.00
N SER A 78 0.27 53.16 -18.76
CA SER A 78 -0.38 54.35 -18.18
C SER A 78 0.55 55.51 -17.81
N GLN A 79 1.85 55.46 -18.18
CA GLN A 79 2.87 56.46 -17.79
C GLN A 79 3.26 57.43 -18.92
N GLU A 80 2.48 57.49 -20.00
CA GLU A 80 2.68 58.48 -21.06
C GLU A 80 2.11 59.85 -20.65
N THR A 81 2.98 60.73 -20.16
CA THR A 81 2.63 62.12 -19.81
C THR A 81 3.07 63.09 -20.90
N ASP A 82 2.13 63.67 -21.62
CA ASP A 82 2.40 64.71 -22.61
C ASP A 82 2.75 66.05 -21.92
N GLY A 83 3.89 66.66 -22.26
CA GLY A 83 4.33 67.96 -21.73
C GLY A 83 4.89 67.96 -20.29
N GLY A 84 5.60 66.90 -19.88
CA GLY A 84 6.26 66.81 -18.57
C GLY A 84 7.44 67.75 -18.35
N CYS A 85 7.97 67.77 -17.12
CA CYS A 85 9.28 68.34 -16.81
C CYS A 85 10.31 67.20 -16.80
N GLU A 86 11.55 67.45 -17.27
CA GLU A 86 12.63 66.46 -17.40
C GLU A 86 12.87 65.58 -16.15
N VAL A 87 12.64 66.14 -14.95
CA VAL A 87 12.76 65.40 -13.67
C VAL A 87 11.63 64.37 -13.50
N VAL A 88 10.42 64.69 -13.95
CA VAL A 88 9.26 63.80 -13.95
C VAL A 88 9.44 62.71 -15.00
N GLU A 89 9.89 63.06 -16.21
CA GLU A 89 10.15 62.11 -17.29
C GLU A 89 11.16 61.03 -16.86
N LYS A 90 12.29 61.42 -16.25
CA LYS A 90 13.28 60.47 -15.72
C LYS A 90 12.75 59.64 -14.55
N MET A 91 11.85 60.17 -13.75
CA MET A 91 11.19 59.42 -12.67
C MET A 91 10.20 58.38 -13.23
N LEU A 92 9.46 58.71 -14.29
CA LEU A 92 8.59 57.78 -15.01
C LEU A 92 9.40 56.72 -15.75
N GLU A 93 10.49 57.08 -16.45
CA GLU A 93 11.39 56.13 -17.11
C GLU A 93 11.98 55.12 -16.11
N GLY A 94 12.51 55.61 -14.97
CA GLY A 94 12.97 54.75 -13.88
C GLY A 94 11.87 53.86 -13.29
N THR A 95 10.64 54.36 -13.20
CA THR A 95 9.49 53.58 -12.73
C THR A 95 9.06 52.51 -13.74
N ARG A 96 8.95 52.84 -15.03
CA ARG A 96 8.64 51.91 -16.13
C ARG A 96 9.71 50.81 -16.24
N SER A 97 10.99 51.17 -16.09
CA SER A 97 12.11 50.22 -16.04
C SER A 97 12.00 49.25 -14.86
N ASN A 98 11.75 49.75 -13.65
CA ASN A 98 11.54 48.91 -12.46
C ASN A 98 10.32 47.98 -12.60
N LEU A 99 9.19 48.49 -13.12
CA LEU A 99 8.00 47.69 -13.41
C LEU A 99 8.29 46.59 -14.44
N GLY A 100 9.02 46.92 -15.51
CA GLY A 100 9.45 45.95 -16.54
C GLY A 100 10.38 44.87 -15.97
N MET A 101 11.32 45.22 -15.10
CA MET A 101 12.14 44.23 -14.39
C MET A 101 11.28 43.33 -13.49
N THR A 102 10.34 43.91 -12.74
CA THR A 102 9.44 43.16 -11.83
C THR A 102 8.51 42.21 -12.59
N TYR A 103 7.97 42.66 -13.73
CA TYR A 103 7.16 41.85 -14.65
C TYR A 103 7.96 40.67 -15.21
N ASN A 104 9.18 40.91 -15.70
CA ASN A 104 10.03 39.82 -16.22
C ASN A 104 10.46 38.84 -15.12
N GLN A 105 10.73 39.31 -13.89
CA GLN A 105 10.98 38.45 -12.74
C GLN A 105 9.75 37.58 -12.41
N LEU A 106 8.54 38.14 -12.46
CA LEU A 106 7.29 37.41 -12.23
C LEU A 106 7.08 36.31 -13.28
N LEU A 107 7.24 36.60 -14.57
CA LEU A 107 7.10 35.59 -15.63
C LEU A 107 8.13 34.45 -15.47
N ASN A 108 9.39 34.80 -15.22
CA ASN A 108 10.47 33.82 -14.99
C ASN A 108 10.23 32.96 -13.73
N ALA A 109 9.67 33.52 -12.66
CA ALA A 109 9.35 32.78 -11.44
C ALA A 109 8.17 31.80 -11.60
N ILE A 110 7.25 32.09 -12.53
CA ILE A 110 6.12 31.20 -12.87
C ILE A 110 6.52 30.19 -13.97
N GLY A 111 7.53 30.49 -14.78
CA GLY A 111 8.00 29.67 -15.89
C GLY A 111 7.20 29.85 -17.19
N VAL A 112 6.52 31.00 -17.36
CA VAL A 112 5.68 31.29 -18.53
C VAL A 112 6.38 32.12 -19.60
N THR A 113 6.12 31.81 -20.87
CA THR A 113 6.53 32.62 -22.01
C THR A 113 5.35 33.43 -22.56
N PRO A 114 5.50 34.73 -22.82
CA PRO A 114 4.43 35.57 -23.36
C PRO A 114 4.26 35.37 -24.87
N ILE A 115 3.02 35.36 -25.34
CA ILE A 115 2.63 35.39 -26.75
C ILE A 115 2.29 36.85 -27.10
N VAL A 116 3.08 37.45 -27.99
CA VAL A 116 3.04 38.87 -28.34
C VAL A 116 3.14 39.01 -29.87
N PRO A 117 2.06 38.74 -30.62
CA PRO A 117 2.08 38.87 -32.07
C PRO A 117 2.26 40.33 -32.50
N LEU A 118 3.06 40.54 -33.53
CA LEU A 118 3.34 41.87 -34.09
C LEU A 118 2.23 42.32 -35.07
N PRO A 119 1.97 43.63 -35.21
CA PRO A 119 1.08 44.15 -36.24
C PRO A 119 1.52 43.69 -37.64
N GLY A 120 0.59 43.08 -38.38
CA GLY A 120 0.82 42.47 -39.69
C GLY A 120 1.17 40.98 -39.66
N GLU A 121 1.39 40.37 -38.50
CA GLU A 121 1.51 38.90 -38.41
C GLU A 121 0.17 38.19 -38.68
N ARG A 122 0.26 36.95 -39.12
CA ARG A 122 -0.90 36.13 -39.46
C ARG A 122 -1.61 35.65 -38.18
N PHE A 123 -2.94 35.80 -38.12
CA PHE A 123 -3.75 35.22 -37.05
C PHE A 123 -3.66 33.69 -37.05
N ASP A 124 -3.67 33.11 -35.85
CA ASP A 124 -3.52 31.67 -35.61
C ASP A 124 -4.58 31.24 -34.58
N ASP A 125 -5.48 30.34 -34.99
CA ASP A 125 -6.60 29.87 -34.18
C ASP A 125 -6.15 29.06 -32.94
N GLU A 126 -4.89 28.54 -32.90
CA GLU A 126 -4.36 27.81 -31.74
C GLU A 126 -3.74 28.73 -30.67
N LEU A 127 -3.24 29.91 -31.05
CA LEU A 127 -2.48 30.80 -30.15
C LEU A 127 -3.19 32.12 -29.84
N HIS A 128 -4.13 32.54 -30.69
CA HIS A 128 -4.73 33.87 -30.65
C HIS A 128 -6.26 33.81 -30.54
N THR A 129 -6.88 34.88 -30.03
CA THR A 129 -8.33 35.03 -29.93
C THR A 129 -8.71 36.40 -30.44
N ALA A 130 -9.46 36.46 -31.54
CA ALA A 130 -9.95 37.69 -32.13
C ALA A 130 -11.12 38.25 -31.28
N ILE A 131 -10.91 39.40 -30.62
CA ILE A 131 -11.98 40.12 -29.91
C ILE A 131 -12.75 41.04 -30.87
N GLU A 132 -12.03 41.70 -31.79
CA GLU A 132 -12.60 42.67 -32.72
C GLU A 132 -12.05 42.46 -34.14
N THR A 133 -12.79 42.92 -35.16
CA THR A 133 -12.36 42.86 -36.55
C THR A 133 -12.65 44.17 -37.29
N THR A 134 -11.60 44.97 -37.45
CA THR A 134 -11.61 46.34 -37.97
C THR A 134 -11.25 46.37 -39.46
N PRO A 135 -11.88 47.22 -40.30
CA PRO A 135 -11.40 47.45 -41.65
C PRO A 135 -10.04 48.15 -41.63
N ASN A 136 -9.07 47.62 -42.37
CA ASN A 136 -7.74 48.21 -42.54
C ASN A 136 -7.28 47.97 -43.98
N SER A 137 -6.86 49.04 -44.66
CA SER A 137 -6.41 49.02 -46.06
C SER A 137 -4.94 48.61 -46.22
N PHE A 138 -4.15 48.66 -45.15
CA PHE A 138 -2.71 48.37 -45.17
C PHE A 138 -2.37 46.93 -44.78
N LEU A 139 -3.31 46.20 -44.15
CA LEU A 139 -3.09 44.85 -43.63
C LEU A 139 -4.10 43.85 -44.24
N PRO A 140 -3.64 42.67 -44.73
CA PRO A 140 -4.51 41.70 -45.38
C PRO A 140 -5.53 41.09 -44.41
N ASP A 141 -6.59 40.48 -44.94
CA ASP A 141 -7.59 39.77 -44.15
C ASP A 141 -6.95 38.74 -43.21
N LYS A 142 -7.42 38.71 -41.96
CA LYS A 142 -6.88 37.91 -40.84
C LYS A 142 -5.41 38.19 -40.47
N ALA A 143 -4.84 39.35 -40.82
CA ALA A 143 -3.65 39.85 -40.13
C ALA A 143 -4.00 40.47 -38.78
N VAL A 144 -3.11 40.37 -37.81
CA VAL A 144 -3.20 41.06 -36.50
C VAL A 144 -3.00 42.57 -36.72
N VAL A 145 -3.92 43.39 -36.23
CA VAL A 145 -3.84 44.86 -36.27
C VAL A 145 -3.20 45.39 -34.99
N SER A 146 -3.65 44.89 -33.84
CA SER A 146 -3.13 45.27 -32.52
C SER A 146 -3.38 44.17 -31.49
N LEU A 147 -2.58 44.20 -30.43
CA LEU A 147 -2.68 43.32 -29.27
C LEU A 147 -3.49 44.01 -28.17
N VAL A 148 -4.61 43.41 -27.76
CA VAL A 148 -5.44 43.89 -26.65
C VAL A 148 -4.92 43.35 -25.31
N ARG A 149 -4.44 42.09 -25.32
CA ARG A 149 -3.91 41.42 -24.12
C ARG A 149 -2.93 40.31 -24.49
N LYS A 150 -1.76 40.27 -23.86
CA LYS A 150 -0.72 39.25 -24.08
C LYS A 150 -1.25 37.84 -23.78
N GLY A 151 -0.92 36.88 -24.62
CA GLY A 151 -1.13 35.45 -24.34
C GLY A 151 0.03 34.89 -23.52
N TYR A 152 -0.09 33.66 -23.01
CA TYR A 152 0.95 33.00 -22.23
C TYR A 152 0.91 31.48 -22.37
N MET A 153 2.09 30.87 -22.52
CA MET A 153 2.31 29.42 -22.44
C MET A 153 3.14 29.05 -21.21
N LEU A 154 2.93 27.85 -20.66
CA LEU A 154 3.74 27.24 -19.60
C LEU A 154 4.35 25.94 -20.13
N ASN A 155 5.67 25.86 -20.21
CA ASN A 155 6.39 24.67 -20.70
C ASN A 155 5.94 24.12 -22.08
N GLY A 156 5.33 24.98 -22.92
CA GLY A 156 4.77 24.62 -24.23
C GLY A 156 3.27 24.28 -24.22
N GLU A 157 2.61 24.25 -23.07
CA GLU A 157 1.14 24.15 -22.96
C GLU A 157 0.52 25.56 -22.90
N LEU A 158 -0.54 25.82 -23.68
CA LEU A 158 -1.22 27.11 -23.70
C LEU A 158 -2.04 27.31 -22.41
N ILE A 159 -1.72 28.34 -21.62
CA ILE A 159 -2.56 28.75 -20.48
C ILE A 159 -3.61 29.78 -20.90
N ARG A 160 -3.22 30.72 -21.76
CA ARG A 160 -4.10 31.79 -22.23
C ARG A 160 -3.72 32.23 -23.65
N PRO A 161 -4.65 32.24 -24.63
CA PRO A 161 -4.38 32.81 -25.94
C PRO A 161 -4.15 34.33 -25.85
N ALA A 162 -3.52 34.91 -26.88
CA ALA A 162 -3.37 36.36 -26.99
C ALA A 162 -4.66 36.97 -27.55
N GLU A 163 -5.20 37.99 -26.86
CA GLU A 163 -6.42 38.68 -27.28
C GLU A 163 -6.05 39.79 -28.27
N VAL A 164 -6.52 39.71 -29.52
CA VAL A 164 -6.08 40.58 -30.62
C VAL A 164 -7.25 41.19 -31.40
N VAL A 165 -6.98 42.32 -32.05
CA VAL A 165 -7.81 42.88 -33.13
C VAL A 165 -7.25 42.39 -34.46
N ILE A 166 -8.12 41.94 -35.37
CA ILE A 166 -7.73 41.48 -36.72
C ILE A 166 -8.26 42.37 -37.84
N SER A 167 -7.57 42.39 -38.97
CA SER A 167 -7.99 43.10 -40.18
C SER A 167 -9.05 42.29 -40.93
N LYS A 168 -10.05 42.99 -41.46
CA LYS A 168 -11.04 42.46 -42.43
C LYS A 168 -10.60 42.62 -43.89
N GLY A 169 -9.59 43.45 -44.15
CA GLY A 169 -9.28 44.02 -45.46
C GLY A 169 -10.36 44.97 -45.99
N GLY A 170 -9.98 46.10 -46.59
CA GLY A 170 -10.93 46.98 -47.27
C GLY A 170 -10.39 48.38 -47.58
N GLU A 171 -10.97 49.04 -48.58
CA GLU A 171 -10.68 50.44 -48.92
C GLU A 171 -11.29 51.40 -47.87
N PRO A 172 -10.68 52.57 -47.62
CA PRO A 172 -11.13 53.49 -46.58
C PRO A 172 -12.43 54.22 -46.95
N GLY A 173 -13.37 54.30 -46.01
CA GLY A 173 -14.56 55.13 -46.10
C GLY A 173 -14.32 56.54 -45.57
N GLU A 174 -14.89 57.55 -46.23
CA GLU A 174 -14.78 58.97 -45.85
C GLU A 174 -15.84 59.38 -44.82
N GLU A 175 -15.47 60.18 -43.80
CA GLU A 175 -16.41 60.90 -42.95
C GLU A 175 -16.44 62.39 -43.32
N GLU A 176 -17.61 62.93 -43.67
CA GLU A 176 -17.77 64.36 -43.97
C GLU A 176 -17.89 65.22 -42.71
N ILE A 177 -17.10 66.28 -42.62
CA ILE A 177 -17.35 67.42 -41.72
C ILE A 177 -17.48 68.69 -42.57
N LYS A 178 -18.64 69.34 -42.54
CA LYS A 178 -18.90 70.60 -43.25
C LYS A 178 -19.03 71.77 -42.27
N THR A 179 -18.30 72.85 -42.56
CA THR A 179 -18.33 74.14 -41.85
C THR A 179 -18.76 75.24 -42.81
N GLU A 180 -19.52 76.23 -42.32
CA GLU A 180 -19.84 77.46 -43.06
C GLU A 180 -19.76 78.68 -42.13
N THR A 181 -19.61 79.86 -42.73
CA THR A 181 -19.10 81.08 -42.06
C THR A 181 -20.12 82.22 -41.97
N THR A 182 -19.79 83.21 -41.13
CA THR A 182 -20.39 84.56 -41.08
C THR A 182 -19.98 85.40 -42.32
N PRO A 183 -20.44 86.66 -42.53
CA PRO A 183 -21.29 87.56 -41.71
C PRO A 183 -22.54 88.03 -42.53
N ASP A 184 -23.27 89.14 -42.31
CA ASP A 184 -23.14 90.29 -41.40
C ASP A 184 -24.53 90.86 -40.94
N THR A 185 -24.85 92.12 -41.30
CA THR A 185 -25.74 93.02 -40.57
C THR A 185 -26.62 93.83 -41.52
N ILE A 186 -27.93 93.97 -41.20
CA ILE A 186 -28.70 95.23 -41.26
C ILE A 186 -30.11 94.99 -40.67
N LEU A 187 -30.43 95.65 -39.55
CA LEU A 187 -31.73 96.29 -39.21
C LEU A 187 -31.84 96.67 -37.71
N SER A 188 -31.20 97.78 -37.35
CA SER A 188 -31.25 98.44 -36.03
C SER A 188 -32.64 99.01 -35.64
N LYS A 189 -33.73 98.59 -36.29
CA LYS A 189 -35.13 98.91 -35.94
C LYS A 189 -35.89 97.73 -35.33
N PHE A 190 -35.32 96.52 -35.27
CA PHE A 190 -36.04 95.32 -34.86
C PHE A 190 -35.95 95.02 -33.34
N ILE A 191 -34.93 95.54 -32.66
CA ILE A 191 -34.50 95.16 -31.30
C ILE A 191 -35.65 95.19 -30.27
N ARG A 192 -36.40 96.30 -30.17
CA ARG A 192 -37.49 96.46 -29.17
C ARG A 192 -38.69 95.50 -29.34
N ARG A 193 -38.72 94.72 -30.43
CA ARG A 193 -39.67 93.61 -30.65
C ARG A 193 -38.98 92.24 -30.56
N VAL A 194 -37.72 92.14 -30.96
CA VAL A 194 -36.87 90.94 -30.86
C VAL A 194 -36.65 90.53 -29.41
N GLU A 195 -36.30 91.46 -28.52
CA GLU A 195 -36.00 91.17 -27.11
C GLU A 195 -37.17 90.44 -26.45
N SER A 196 -38.41 90.95 -26.60
CA SER A 196 -39.61 90.30 -26.06
C SER A 196 -39.90 88.89 -26.63
N ARG A 197 -39.32 88.52 -27.78
CA ARG A 197 -39.48 87.21 -28.42
C ARG A 197 -38.31 86.26 -28.11
N LEU A 198 -37.07 86.73 -28.15
CA LEU A 198 -35.89 85.97 -27.72
C LEU A 198 -35.93 85.68 -26.22
N PHE A 199 -36.31 86.68 -25.40
CA PHE A 199 -36.43 86.49 -23.96
C PHE A 199 -37.58 85.53 -23.62
N LYS A 200 -38.70 85.57 -24.35
CA LYS A 200 -39.78 84.56 -24.21
C LYS A 200 -39.37 83.17 -24.70
N ARG A 201 -38.58 83.04 -25.77
CA ARG A 201 -38.01 81.76 -26.20
C ARG A 201 -37.05 81.20 -25.14
N LYS A 202 -36.07 81.98 -24.70
CA LYS A 202 -35.15 81.60 -23.60
C LYS A 202 -35.88 81.27 -22.30
N PHE A 203 -36.94 82.01 -21.92
CA PHE A 203 -37.74 81.65 -20.75
C PHE A 203 -38.54 80.35 -20.94
N LYS A 204 -38.99 80.04 -22.16
CA LYS A 204 -39.64 78.77 -22.47
C LYS A 204 -38.62 77.61 -22.42
N GLU A 205 -37.47 77.78 -23.08
CA GLU A 205 -36.34 76.83 -23.08
C GLU A 205 -35.80 76.57 -21.66
N LEU A 206 -35.67 77.62 -20.83
CA LEU A 206 -35.29 77.50 -19.42
C LEU A 206 -36.34 76.76 -18.60
N LYS A 207 -37.63 77.02 -18.82
CA LYS A 207 -38.72 76.34 -18.11
C LYS A 207 -38.93 74.89 -18.55
N GLU A 208 -38.61 74.58 -19.81
CA GLU A 208 -38.55 73.21 -20.31
C GLU A 208 -37.36 72.46 -19.71
N ARG A 209 -36.18 73.08 -19.64
CA ARG A 209 -35.02 72.56 -18.89
C ARG A 209 -35.27 72.41 -17.39
N GLU A 210 -36.02 73.31 -16.77
CA GLU A 210 -36.43 73.22 -15.36
C GLU A 210 -37.30 71.97 -15.12
N GLN A 211 -38.21 71.66 -16.06
CA GLN A 211 -39.00 70.43 -16.03
C GLN A 211 -38.18 69.17 -16.35
N GLU A 212 -37.19 69.24 -17.24
CA GLU A 212 -36.26 68.14 -17.50
C GLU A 212 -35.37 67.85 -16.27
N LEU A 213 -34.80 68.88 -15.66
CA LEU A 213 -34.00 68.76 -14.43
C LEU A 213 -34.82 68.20 -13.27
N SER A 214 -36.07 68.65 -13.10
CA SER A 214 -36.99 68.10 -12.09
C SER A 214 -37.28 66.61 -12.30
N LYS A 215 -37.51 66.17 -13.54
CA LYS A 215 -37.68 64.74 -13.88
C LYS A 215 -36.40 63.94 -13.64
N ASN A 216 -35.24 64.51 -13.97
CA ASN A 216 -33.95 63.86 -13.75
C ASN A 216 -33.64 63.73 -12.24
N GLU A 217 -34.00 64.73 -11.44
CA GLU A 217 -33.88 64.66 -9.97
C GLU A 217 -34.81 63.57 -9.39
N GLU A 218 -36.05 63.47 -9.87
CA GLU A 218 -36.98 62.41 -9.46
C GLU A 218 -36.50 61.01 -9.88
N MET A 219 -35.95 60.89 -11.10
CA MET A 219 -35.33 59.64 -11.58
C MET A 219 -34.14 59.23 -10.71
N LEU A 220 -33.21 60.16 -10.44
CA LEU A 220 -32.06 59.93 -9.55
C LEU A 220 -32.50 59.55 -8.13
N ARG A 221 -33.51 60.22 -7.57
CA ARG A 221 -34.09 59.88 -6.26
C ARG A 221 -34.70 58.48 -6.22
N ASN A 222 -35.15 57.93 -7.34
CA ASN A 222 -35.63 56.55 -7.42
C ASN A 222 -34.50 55.55 -7.64
N SER A 223 -33.50 55.88 -8.47
CA SER A 223 -32.28 55.07 -8.60
C SER A 223 -31.50 54.93 -7.29
N VAL A 224 -31.44 55.98 -6.46
CA VAL A 224 -30.84 55.91 -5.11
C VAL A 224 -31.59 54.91 -4.23
N LYS A 225 -32.93 54.96 -4.16
CA LYS A 225 -33.72 53.98 -3.39
C LYS A 225 -33.54 52.55 -3.87
N GLU A 226 -33.37 52.34 -5.18
CA GLU A 226 -33.05 51.01 -5.71
C GLU A 226 -31.65 50.53 -5.31
N LEU A 227 -30.67 51.43 -5.23
CA LEU A 227 -29.33 51.11 -4.73
C LEU A 227 -29.35 50.81 -3.23
N ASP A 228 -30.05 51.62 -2.42
CA ASP A 228 -30.25 51.39 -0.98
C ASP A 228 -30.87 49.99 -0.74
N ALA A 229 -31.91 49.65 -1.50
CA ALA A 229 -32.60 48.35 -1.40
C ALA A 229 -31.69 47.16 -1.81
N ARG A 230 -30.84 47.34 -2.84
CA ARG A 230 -29.85 46.33 -3.26
C ARG A 230 -28.72 46.20 -2.24
N GLU A 231 -28.29 47.28 -1.58
CA GLU A 231 -27.30 47.24 -0.50
C GLU A 231 -27.82 46.40 0.68
N GLU A 232 -29.08 46.57 1.07
CA GLU A 232 -29.73 45.75 2.11
C GLU A 232 -29.92 44.28 1.70
N GLU A 233 -30.17 43.97 0.42
CA GLU A 233 -30.18 42.58 -0.07
C GLU A 233 -28.77 41.96 -0.04
N ILE A 234 -27.73 42.74 -0.36
CA ILE A 234 -26.33 42.32 -0.29
C ILE A 234 -25.90 42.07 1.17
N LYS A 235 -26.28 42.94 2.12
CA LYS A 235 -26.01 42.74 3.56
C LYS A 235 -26.63 41.44 4.07
N LYS A 236 -27.91 41.17 3.77
CA LYS A 236 -28.58 39.92 4.16
C LYS A 236 -27.91 38.68 3.54
N ARG A 237 -27.48 38.77 2.28
CA ARG A 237 -26.68 37.69 1.67
C ARG A 237 -25.34 37.51 2.38
N MET A 238 -24.64 38.59 2.74
CA MET A 238 -23.38 38.51 3.49
C MET A 238 -23.58 37.80 4.84
N GLU A 239 -24.64 38.14 5.58
CA GLU A 239 -25.02 37.49 6.85
C GLU A 239 -25.37 36.00 6.67
N GLU A 240 -26.12 35.63 5.62
CA GLU A 240 -26.35 34.22 5.28
C GLU A 240 -25.04 33.48 4.96
N TRP A 241 -24.11 34.12 4.24
CA TRP A 241 -22.82 33.53 3.88
C TRP A 241 -21.89 33.38 5.09
N THR A 242 -21.86 34.33 6.03
CA THR A 242 -21.08 34.18 7.27
C THR A 242 -21.66 33.09 8.17
N ALA A 243 -22.98 33.04 8.36
CA ALA A 243 -23.64 31.99 9.13
C ALA A 243 -23.41 30.58 8.53
N ARG A 244 -23.44 30.44 7.20
CA ARG A 244 -23.08 29.18 6.51
C ARG A 244 -21.61 28.83 6.71
N LYS A 245 -20.70 29.80 6.63
CA LYS A 245 -19.26 29.60 6.85
C LYS A 245 -18.96 29.13 8.27
N GLU A 246 -19.56 29.76 9.28
CA GLU A 246 -19.42 29.35 10.68
C GLU A 246 -19.95 27.92 10.94
N ALA A 247 -21.07 27.55 10.31
CA ALA A 247 -21.65 26.22 10.41
C ALA A 247 -20.80 25.12 9.72
N GLU A 248 -20.14 25.43 8.61
CA GLU A 248 -19.17 24.50 8.01
C GLU A 248 -17.86 24.44 8.82
N GLU A 249 -17.40 25.56 9.38
CA GLU A 249 -16.24 25.56 10.27
C GLU A 249 -16.49 24.78 11.57
N SER A 250 -17.73 24.70 12.08
CA SER A 250 -18.04 23.82 13.21
C SER A 250 -18.08 22.34 12.79
N ARG A 251 -18.63 22.03 11.61
CA ARG A 251 -18.60 20.66 11.04
C ARG A 251 -17.18 20.16 10.79
N ILE A 252 -16.29 21.02 10.30
CA ILE A 252 -14.86 20.70 10.14
C ILE A 252 -14.24 20.34 11.49
N ARG A 253 -14.47 21.15 12.52
CA ARG A 253 -13.97 20.89 13.90
C ARG A 253 -14.50 19.58 14.49
N GLU A 254 -15.77 19.23 14.26
CA GLU A 254 -16.34 17.93 14.66
C GLU A 254 -15.68 16.75 13.92
N LEU A 255 -15.43 16.89 12.62
CA LEU A 255 -14.74 15.87 11.81
C LEU A 255 -13.26 15.72 12.19
N GLU A 256 -12.58 16.80 12.57
CA GLU A 256 -11.21 16.79 13.08
C GLU A 256 -11.12 16.05 14.42
N GLN A 257 -11.99 16.38 15.39
CA GLN A 257 -12.07 15.64 16.66
C GLN A 257 -12.37 14.15 16.44
N ARG A 258 -13.30 13.82 15.53
CA ARG A 258 -13.62 12.42 15.21
C ARG A 258 -12.45 11.69 14.55
N LYS A 259 -11.68 12.38 13.70
CA LYS A 259 -10.45 11.86 13.10
C LYS A 259 -9.39 11.57 14.17
N GLU A 260 -9.20 12.47 15.14
CA GLU A 260 -8.26 12.25 16.25
C GLU A 260 -8.62 11.00 17.06
N VAL A 261 -9.89 10.85 17.46
CA VAL A 261 -10.39 9.64 18.16
C VAL A 261 -10.13 8.38 17.35
N LEU A 262 -10.49 8.36 16.06
CA LEU A 262 -10.24 7.21 15.17
C LEU A 262 -8.74 6.89 15.01
N THR A 263 -7.86 7.89 15.03
CA THR A 263 -6.40 7.63 15.02
C THR A 263 -5.91 7.04 16.34
N ALA A 264 -6.48 7.43 17.48
CA ALA A 264 -6.14 6.82 18.78
C ALA A 264 -6.63 5.37 18.87
N GLU A 265 -7.85 5.07 18.42
CA GLU A 265 -8.39 3.70 18.32
C GLU A 265 -7.54 2.81 17.41
N LEU A 266 -7.05 3.36 16.29
CA LEU A 266 -6.16 2.66 15.35
C LEU A 266 -4.78 2.35 15.97
N GLU A 267 -4.16 3.29 16.68
CA GLU A 267 -2.88 3.03 17.36
C GLU A 267 -3.03 2.02 18.51
N GLU A 268 -4.13 2.05 19.26
CA GLU A 268 -4.40 1.06 20.29
C GLU A 268 -4.64 -0.34 19.69
N SER A 269 -5.36 -0.42 18.56
CA SER A 269 -5.53 -1.66 17.79
C SER A 269 -4.18 -2.22 17.30
N LYS A 270 -3.26 -1.36 16.85
CA LYS A 270 -1.89 -1.77 16.46
C LYS A 270 -1.10 -2.33 17.64
N ARG A 271 -1.18 -1.72 18.82
CA ARG A 271 -0.52 -2.22 20.05
C ARG A 271 -1.02 -3.63 20.40
N GLN A 272 -2.34 -3.83 20.40
CA GLN A 272 -2.95 -5.13 20.68
C GLN A 272 -2.50 -6.20 19.67
N LEU A 273 -2.45 -5.88 18.37
CA LEU A 273 -1.90 -6.77 17.35
C LEU A 273 -0.41 -7.10 17.57
N SER A 274 0.40 -6.14 18.04
CA SER A 274 1.81 -6.39 18.37
C SER A 274 1.96 -7.38 19.53
N ILE A 275 1.17 -7.23 20.60
CA ILE A 275 1.16 -8.14 21.77
C ILE A 275 0.73 -9.55 21.33
N ILE A 276 -0.32 -9.66 20.51
CA ILE A 276 -0.78 -10.94 19.95
C ILE A 276 0.33 -11.59 19.10
N HIS A 277 1.05 -10.81 18.29
CA HIS A 277 2.15 -11.31 17.46
C HIS A 277 3.35 -11.82 18.28
N GLU A 278 3.68 -11.16 19.39
CA GLU A 278 4.71 -11.63 20.34
C GLU A 278 4.26 -12.91 21.07
N HIS A 279 2.99 -12.98 21.49
CA HIS A 279 2.42 -14.19 22.09
C HIS A 279 2.43 -15.38 21.11
N LEU A 280 2.14 -15.16 19.82
CA LEU A 280 2.22 -16.21 18.79
C LEU A 280 3.67 -16.71 18.61
N LYS A 281 4.64 -15.81 18.49
CA LYS A 281 6.08 -16.17 18.45
C LYS A 281 6.51 -17.01 19.67
N ALA A 282 6.04 -16.64 20.86
CA ALA A 282 6.32 -17.38 22.09
C ALA A 282 5.62 -18.76 22.16
N LEU A 283 4.51 -18.95 21.43
CA LEU A 283 3.84 -20.25 21.30
C LEU A 283 4.52 -21.15 20.27
N ASP A 284 4.93 -20.63 19.12
CA ASP A 284 5.71 -21.41 18.13
C ASP A 284 7.04 -21.87 18.73
N ALA A 285 7.78 -21.01 19.44
CA ALA A 285 9.02 -21.42 20.13
C ALA A 285 8.80 -22.52 21.20
N LYS A 286 7.63 -22.55 21.86
CA LYS A 286 7.26 -23.64 22.79
C LYS A 286 6.91 -24.93 22.04
N LYS A 287 6.18 -24.84 20.94
CA LYS A 287 5.84 -25.95 20.05
C LYS A 287 7.10 -26.60 19.47
N ASP A 288 8.06 -25.82 19.00
CA ASP A 288 9.34 -26.34 18.48
C ASP A 288 10.14 -27.07 19.57
N LYS A 289 10.16 -26.54 20.80
CA LYS A 289 10.75 -27.22 21.96
C LYS A 289 10.05 -28.56 22.26
N MET A 290 8.72 -28.60 22.25
CA MET A 290 7.95 -29.84 22.45
C MET A 290 8.19 -30.86 21.32
N ILE A 291 8.35 -30.41 20.07
CA ILE A 291 8.71 -31.28 18.95
C ILE A 291 10.09 -31.91 19.19
N ILE A 292 11.11 -31.11 19.56
CA ILE A 292 12.46 -31.60 19.88
C ILE A 292 12.42 -32.61 21.04
N GLU A 293 11.68 -32.32 22.11
CA GLU A 293 11.50 -33.23 23.25
C GLU A 293 10.82 -34.54 22.84
N SER A 294 9.79 -34.50 22.00
CA SER A 294 9.12 -35.71 21.50
C SER A 294 10.05 -36.57 20.62
N ILE A 295 10.91 -35.95 19.81
CA ILE A 295 11.90 -36.65 18.97
C ILE A 295 12.96 -37.31 19.85
N ALA A 296 13.42 -36.63 20.90
CA ALA A 296 14.37 -37.19 21.86
C ALA A 296 13.78 -38.39 22.62
N LEU A 297 12.55 -38.27 23.14
CA LEU A 297 11.83 -39.37 23.80
C LEU A 297 11.60 -40.56 22.86
N ASN A 298 11.25 -40.31 21.59
CA ASN A 298 11.07 -41.38 20.61
C ASN A 298 12.38 -42.10 20.23
N ARG A 299 13.53 -41.41 20.27
CA ARG A 299 14.86 -42.08 20.12
C ARG A 299 15.18 -42.94 21.34
N TYR A 300 15.05 -42.39 22.54
CA TYR A 300 15.29 -43.11 23.79
C TYR A 300 14.38 -44.35 23.95
N ASN A 301 13.11 -44.26 23.53
CA ASN A 301 12.20 -45.40 23.49
C ASN A 301 12.65 -46.48 22.49
N LYS A 302 13.23 -46.13 21.34
CA LYS A 302 13.80 -47.10 20.39
C LYS A 302 15.06 -47.77 20.97
N GLU A 303 15.90 -47.02 21.67
CA GLU A 303 17.09 -47.55 22.35
C GLU A 303 16.69 -48.56 23.45
N LEU A 304 15.75 -48.20 24.33
CA LEU A 304 15.20 -49.08 25.36
C LEU A 304 14.53 -50.35 24.78
N LEU A 305 13.85 -50.25 23.63
CA LEU A 305 13.27 -51.42 22.97
C LEU A 305 14.36 -52.37 22.44
N ALA A 306 15.44 -51.84 21.85
CA ALA A 306 16.57 -52.64 21.40
C ALA A 306 17.38 -53.25 22.56
N GLU A 307 17.46 -52.59 23.71
CA GLU A 307 18.03 -53.18 24.94
C GLU A 307 17.14 -54.28 25.50
N LYS A 308 15.82 -54.07 25.56
CA LYS A 308 14.85 -55.09 25.96
C LYS A 308 14.93 -56.33 25.07
N GLU A 309 15.05 -56.17 23.75
CA GLU A 309 15.17 -57.27 22.80
C GLU A 309 16.46 -58.09 23.04
N LYS A 310 17.60 -57.42 23.23
CA LYS A 310 18.87 -58.08 23.61
C LYS A 310 18.74 -58.87 24.91
N LEU A 311 18.07 -58.30 25.92
CA LEU A 311 17.85 -58.97 27.21
C LEU A 311 16.91 -60.18 27.09
N LEU A 312 15.87 -60.11 26.25
CA LEU A 312 15.00 -61.26 25.96
C LEU A 312 15.76 -62.38 25.27
N ASN A 313 16.56 -62.07 24.24
CA ASN A 313 17.39 -63.06 23.54
C ASN A 313 18.40 -63.73 24.50
N ALA A 314 19.03 -62.96 25.38
CA ALA A 314 19.92 -63.49 26.41
C ALA A 314 19.20 -64.37 27.45
N ILE A 315 17.94 -64.07 27.78
CA ILE A 315 17.11 -64.94 28.62
C ILE A 315 16.81 -66.25 27.92
N GLU A 316 16.42 -66.24 26.63
CA GLU A 316 16.22 -67.48 25.87
C GLU A 316 17.49 -68.34 25.79
N GLU A 317 18.67 -67.74 25.63
CA GLU A 317 19.96 -68.46 25.65
C GLU A 317 20.25 -69.07 27.04
N MET A 318 19.95 -68.35 28.12
CA MET A 318 20.04 -68.88 29.48
C MET A 318 19.02 -70.00 29.75
N GLU A 319 17.83 -69.95 29.15
CA GLU A 319 16.84 -71.02 29.28
C GLU A 319 17.24 -72.27 28.48
N ARG A 320 17.72 -72.13 27.24
CA ARG A 320 18.23 -73.26 26.43
C ARG A 320 19.44 -73.94 27.08
N THR A 321 20.38 -73.17 27.65
CA THR A 321 21.53 -73.73 28.37
C THR A 321 21.13 -74.40 29.69
N LYS A 322 20.19 -73.82 30.44
CA LYS A 322 19.54 -74.46 31.61
C LYS A 322 18.85 -75.76 31.22
N GLU A 323 18.16 -75.85 30.09
CA GLU A 323 17.54 -77.09 29.60
C GLU A 323 18.59 -78.15 29.25
N SER A 324 19.69 -77.79 28.58
CA SER A 324 20.81 -78.69 28.31
C SER A 324 21.41 -79.27 29.60
N VAL A 325 21.73 -78.41 30.58
CA VAL A 325 22.30 -78.84 31.87
C VAL A 325 21.32 -79.73 32.65
N ASN A 326 20.00 -79.47 32.56
CA ASN A 326 18.99 -80.35 33.16
C ASN A 326 18.88 -81.70 32.45
N ALA A 327 19.15 -81.78 31.14
CA ALA A 327 19.20 -83.04 30.41
C ALA A 327 20.47 -83.85 30.77
N GLU A 328 21.63 -83.20 30.79
CA GLU A 328 22.90 -83.80 31.23
C GLU A 328 22.81 -84.32 32.68
N LEU A 329 22.16 -83.57 33.58
CA LEU A 329 21.95 -83.98 34.96
C LEU A 329 21.07 -85.25 35.06
N ARG A 330 19.99 -85.34 34.27
CA ARG A 330 19.16 -86.56 34.18
C ARG A 330 19.95 -87.75 33.65
N GLU A 331 20.77 -87.55 32.61
CA GLU A 331 21.64 -88.62 32.11
C GLU A 331 22.63 -89.10 33.19
N LEU A 332 23.20 -88.20 33.98
CA LEU A 332 24.09 -88.56 35.09
C LEU A 332 23.34 -89.28 36.21
N GLU A 333 22.10 -88.89 36.52
CA GLU A 333 21.24 -89.61 37.48
C GLU A 333 20.88 -91.02 36.98
N GLU A 334 20.54 -91.19 35.71
CA GLU A 334 20.28 -92.52 35.12
C GLU A 334 21.54 -93.40 35.05
N ARG A 335 22.71 -92.83 34.75
CA ARG A 335 23.99 -93.56 34.77
C ARG A 335 24.33 -93.98 36.20
N LYS A 336 24.15 -93.10 37.18
CA LYS A 336 24.32 -93.39 38.61
C LYS A 336 23.36 -94.48 39.09
N ALA A 337 22.09 -94.43 38.68
CA ALA A 337 21.11 -95.47 39.00
C ALA A 337 21.52 -96.85 38.45
N ARG A 338 21.95 -96.90 37.18
CA ARG A 338 22.48 -98.12 36.56
C ARG A 338 23.70 -98.68 37.31
N SER A 339 24.69 -97.85 37.63
CA SER A 339 25.86 -98.31 38.38
C SER A 339 25.55 -98.74 39.82
N ILE A 340 24.52 -98.18 40.46
CA ILE A 340 24.01 -98.68 41.75
C ILE A 340 23.37 -100.06 41.58
N GLU A 341 22.59 -100.29 40.52
CA GLU A 341 22.00 -101.59 40.20
C GLU A 341 23.06 -102.65 39.85
N GLU A 342 24.13 -102.26 39.16
CA GLU A 342 25.30 -103.10 38.87
C GLU A 342 26.05 -103.47 40.17
N LEU A 343 26.28 -102.51 41.08
CA LEU A 343 26.89 -102.77 42.39
C LEU A 343 26.05 -103.75 43.23
N PHE A 344 24.73 -103.59 43.29
CA PHE A 344 23.85 -104.53 44.00
C PHE A 344 23.95 -105.96 43.44
N LYS A 345 24.05 -106.13 42.12
CA LYS A 345 24.25 -107.46 41.51
C LYS A 345 25.60 -108.07 41.89
N VAL A 346 26.66 -107.26 41.88
CA VAL A 346 28.00 -107.70 42.33
C VAL A 346 28.00 -108.06 43.81
N GLU A 347 27.30 -107.31 44.67
CA GLU A 347 27.14 -107.66 46.08
C GLU A 347 26.36 -108.97 46.28
N GLU A 348 25.30 -109.21 45.49
CA GLU A 348 24.52 -110.45 45.54
C GLU A 348 25.35 -111.67 45.08
N GLU A 349 26.18 -111.52 44.04
CA GLU A 349 27.15 -112.55 43.60
C GLU A 349 28.27 -112.76 44.62
N LEU A 350 28.75 -111.69 45.27
CA LEU A 350 29.73 -111.76 46.35
C LEU A 350 29.17 -112.52 47.56
N GLU A 351 27.90 -112.32 47.92
CA GLU A 351 27.28 -113.05 49.03
C GLU A 351 27.05 -114.52 48.68
N LYS A 352 26.54 -114.84 47.47
CA LYS A 352 26.43 -116.22 46.99
C LYS A 352 27.78 -116.96 46.98
N THR A 353 28.86 -116.28 46.61
CA THR A 353 30.21 -116.87 46.62
C THR A 353 30.77 -117.03 48.04
N LYS A 354 30.46 -116.13 49.00
CA LYS A 354 30.72 -116.36 50.44
C LYS A 354 29.94 -117.56 50.97
N GLU A 355 28.65 -117.69 50.66
CA GLU A 355 27.82 -118.84 51.08
C GLU A 355 28.40 -120.16 50.57
N LEU A 356 28.76 -120.22 49.28
CA LEU A 356 29.43 -121.38 48.68
C LEU A 356 30.77 -121.70 49.36
N LEU A 357 31.61 -120.70 49.61
CA LEU A 357 32.90 -120.86 50.30
C LEU A 357 32.71 -121.36 51.74
N ASN A 358 31.74 -120.80 52.48
CA ASN A 358 31.37 -121.24 53.83
C ASN A 358 30.81 -122.68 53.84
N ALA A 359 30.04 -123.05 52.81
CA ALA A 359 29.58 -124.42 52.63
C ALA A 359 30.72 -125.39 52.26
N GLU A 360 31.76 -124.96 51.54
CA GLU A 360 32.97 -125.74 51.32
C GLU A 360 33.84 -125.87 52.57
N LEU A 361 33.97 -124.81 53.37
CA LEU A 361 34.66 -124.84 54.66
C LEU A 361 33.99 -125.85 55.60
N ARG A 362 32.66 -125.77 55.79
CA ARG A 362 31.91 -126.78 56.56
C ARG A 362 32.05 -128.21 56.01
N LYS A 363 32.16 -128.39 54.69
CA LYS A 363 32.45 -129.70 54.08
C LYS A 363 33.90 -130.16 54.31
N LYS A 364 34.86 -129.26 54.51
CA LYS A 364 36.24 -129.60 54.91
C LYS A 364 36.31 -129.91 56.40
N GLU A 365 35.71 -129.08 57.25
CA GLU A 365 35.59 -129.28 58.69
C GLU A 365 34.94 -130.64 59.00
N GLY A 366 33.76 -130.93 58.45
CA GLY A 366 33.09 -132.23 58.61
C GLY A 366 33.81 -133.42 57.95
N ARG A 367 34.80 -133.19 57.08
CA ARG A 367 35.73 -134.23 56.58
C ARG A 367 36.93 -134.41 57.50
N GLU A 368 37.37 -133.36 58.19
CA GLU A 368 38.39 -133.46 59.24
C GLU A 368 37.83 -134.04 60.54
N GLU A 369 36.63 -133.66 60.96
CA GLU A 369 35.94 -134.29 62.09
C GLU A 369 35.76 -135.78 61.81
N LYS A 370 35.24 -136.19 60.65
CA LYS A 370 35.17 -137.63 60.30
C LYS A 370 36.52 -138.33 60.23
N ARG A 371 37.62 -137.62 59.94
CA ARG A 371 38.98 -138.18 60.05
C ARG A 371 39.43 -138.31 61.51
N LYS A 372 39.10 -137.33 62.37
CA LYS A 372 39.40 -137.31 63.81
C LYS A 372 38.56 -138.35 64.57
N GLU A 373 37.27 -138.49 64.24
CA GLU A 373 36.38 -139.55 64.71
C GLU A 373 36.89 -140.93 64.26
N SER A 374 37.25 -141.10 62.98
CA SER A 374 37.78 -142.37 62.49
C SER A 374 39.09 -142.77 63.18
N SER A 375 39.98 -141.83 63.47
CA SER A 375 41.22 -142.12 64.21
C SER A 375 41.04 -142.20 65.73
N LEU A 376 40.02 -141.55 66.31
CA LEU A 376 39.57 -141.81 67.69
C LEU A 376 38.97 -143.22 67.82
N MET A 377 38.18 -143.67 66.85
CA MET A 377 37.61 -145.02 66.82
C MET A 377 38.68 -146.10 66.61
N GLU A 378 39.74 -145.81 65.84
CA GLU A 378 40.94 -146.65 65.78
C GLU A 378 41.69 -146.69 67.12
N LEU A 379 41.73 -145.59 67.88
CA LEU A 379 42.35 -145.53 69.21
C LEU A 379 41.52 -146.21 70.31
N GLU A 380 40.19 -146.08 70.30
CA GLU A 380 39.29 -146.77 71.25
C GLU A 380 39.23 -148.28 71.01
N MET A 381 39.53 -148.77 69.80
CA MET A 381 39.74 -150.21 69.54
C MET A 381 41.14 -150.72 69.94
N LEU A 382 42.01 -149.87 70.49
CA LEU A 382 43.36 -150.20 70.94
C LEU A 382 43.54 -150.07 72.47
N CYS A 383 42.46 -149.96 73.23
CA CYS A 383 42.42 -149.91 74.71
C CYS A 383 41.60 -151.08 75.29
#